data_AF-A0A227J297-F1
#
_entry.id   AF-A0A227J297-F1
#
_cell.length_a   1.000
_cell.length_b   1.000
_cell.length_c   1.000
_cell.angle_alpha   90.00
_cell.angle_beta   90.00
_cell.angle_gamma   90.00
#
_symmetry.space_group_name_H-M   'P 1'
#
loop_
_entity.id
_entity.type
_entity.pdbx_description
1 polymer ?
#
loop_
_entity_poly.entity_id
_entity_poly.type
_entity_poly.pdbx_seq_one_letter_code
_entity_poly.pdbx_strand_id
1 'polypeptide(L)'
;LAKTFSYLANKGTSVQTGKPVVSPTQTKQLNALLATCGLYDGAGEFAYRVGMPGKSGVGGGIIAVVPGEMTIAVWSPELDASGNSLAGTKALELLSERIGRSI
;
A
#
# COMPACT_ATOMS: atom_id res chain seq x y z
N LEU A 1 -1.43 -2.59 -11.22
CA LEU A 1 -0.93 -1.97 -9.97
C LEU A 1 -0.31 -3.00 -9.02
N ALA A 2 -1.08 -3.94 -8.43
CA ALA A 2 -0.53 -4.89 -7.44
C ALA A 2 0.77 -5.60 -7.89
N LYS A 3 0.76 -6.17 -9.11
CA LYS A 3 1.93 -6.86 -9.67
C LYS A 3 3.13 -5.92 -9.89
N THR A 4 2.88 -4.69 -10.36
CA THR A 4 3.90 -3.65 -10.60
C THR A 4 4.67 -3.30 -9.33
N PHE A 5 3.98 -3.25 -8.19
CA PHE A 5 4.56 -2.88 -6.90
C PHE A 5 5.00 -4.10 -6.06
N SER A 6 4.92 -5.31 -6.60
CA SER A 6 5.28 -6.57 -5.89
C SER A 6 6.68 -6.57 -5.28
N TYR A 7 7.61 -5.81 -5.87
CA TYR A 7 8.97 -5.67 -5.37
C TYR A 7 9.04 -5.04 -3.96
N LEU A 8 8.03 -4.24 -3.56
CA LEU A 8 7.97 -3.64 -2.23
C LEU A 8 7.69 -4.67 -1.13
N ALA A 9 6.97 -5.75 -1.47
CA ALA A 9 6.79 -6.90 -0.58
C ALA A 9 7.96 -7.89 -0.68
N ASN A 10 8.67 -7.93 -1.81
CA ASN A 10 9.68 -8.94 -2.11
C ASN A 10 11.12 -8.39 -2.13
N LYS A 11 11.51 -7.65 -1.08
CA LYS A 11 12.90 -7.17 -0.85
C LYS A 11 13.54 -6.47 -2.06
N GLY A 12 12.74 -5.80 -2.88
CA GLY A 12 13.20 -5.03 -4.03
C GLY A 12 13.22 -5.78 -5.35
N THR A 13 12.82 -7.06 -5.38
CA THR A 13 12.78 -7.89 -6.60
C THR A 13 11.36 -8.08 -7.10
N SER A 14 11.11 -7.77 -8.37
CA SER A 14 9.79 -8.00 -8.99
C SER A 14 9.46 -9.49 -9.00
N VAL A 15 8.29 -9.86 -8.45
CA VAL A 15 7.82 -11.25 -8.46
C VAL A 15 7.47 -11.70 -9.88
N GLN A 16 7.11 -10.78 -10.78
CA GLN A 16 6.75 -11.13 -12.16
C GLN A 16 7.96 -11.46 -13.04
N THR A 17 9.05 -10.72 -12.87
CA THR A 17 10.20 -10.80 -13.78
C THR A 17 11.43 -11.43 -13.14
N GLY A 18 11.44 -11.58 -11.81
CA GLY A 18 12.62 -12.02 -11.05
C GLY A 18 13.76 -11.00 -11.03
N LYS A 19 13.57 -9.82 -11.63
CA LYS A 19 14.61 -8.79 -11.74
C LYS A 19 14.61 -7.88 -10.51
N PRO A 20 15.80 -7.50 -9.99
CA PRO A 20 15.90 -6.47 -8.97
C PRO A 20 15.45 -5.12 -9.54
N VAL A 21 14.62 -4.41 -8.78
CA VAL A 21 14.13 -3.06 -9.06
C VAL A 21 14.83 -2.05 -8.16
N VAL A 22 14.95 -2.38 -6.87
CA VAL A 22 15.70 -1.62 -5.85
C VAL A 22 16.40 -2.59 -4.89
N SER A 23 17.33 -2.09 -4.08
CA SER A 23 17.98 -2.90 -3.05
C SER A 23 17.04 -3.21 -1.87
N PRO A 24 17.28 -4.27 -1.08
CA PRO A 24 16.50 -4.56 0.13
C PRO A 24 16.48 -3.39 1.14
N THR A 25 17.59 -2.66 1.25
CA THR A 25 17.69 -1.46 2.10
C THR A 25 16.76 -0.36 1.61
N GLN A 26 16.76 -0.08 0.29
CA GLN A 26 15.84 0.88 -0.30
C GLN A 26 14.38 0.44 -0.18
N THR A 27 14.07 -0.85 -0.28
CA THR A 27 12.71 -1.37 -0.02
C THR A 27 12.24 -1.04 1.39
N LYS A 28 13.10 -1.25 2.40
CA LYS A 28 12.77 -0.90 3.80
C LYS A 28 12.51 0.60 3.95
N GLN A 29 13.35 1.43 3.34
CA GLN A 29 13.20 2.90 3.36
C GLN A 29 11.91 3.36 2.67
N LEU A 30 11.60 2.80 1.50
CA LEU A 30 10.37 3.10 0.77
C LEU A 30 9.13 2.70 1.56
N ASN A 31 9.09 1.49 2.15
CA ASN A 31 7.96 1.07 2.96
C ASN A 31 7.77 1.96 4.20
N ALA A 32 8.85 2.46 4.81
CA ALA A 32 8.74 3.42 5.91
C ALA A 32 8.13 4.76 5.47
N LEU A 33 8.50 5.27 4.30
CA LEU A 33 7.90 6.48 3.73
C LEU A 33 6.42 6.25 3.37
N LEU A 34 6.09 5.12 2.74
CA LEU A 34 4.71 4.76 2.41
C LEU A 34 3.82 4.63 3.67
N ALA A 35 4.36 4.18 4.80
CA ALA A 35 3.63 4.12 6.06
C ALA A 35 3.37 5.50 6.69
N THR A 36 4.22 6.50 6.40
CA THR A 36 4.20 7.79 7.11
C THR A 36 3.66 8.96 6.30
N CYS A 37 3.77 8.92 4.96
CA CYS A 37 3.35 10.01 4.07
C CYS A 37 2.65 9.53 2.79
N GLY A 38 2.21 8.27 2.75
CA GLY A 38 1.66 7.63 1.56
C GLY A 38 0.28 8.12 1.09
N LEU A 39 -0.55 8.63 2.00
CA LEU A 39 -1.96 8.91 1.77
C LEU A 39 -2.37 10.36 2.07
N TYR A 40 -1.56 11.34 1.62
CA TYR A 40 -1.77 12.75 1.89
C TYR A 40 -1.91 13.01 3.42
N ASP A 41 -2.80 13.91 3.82
CA ASP A 41 -3.11 14.20 5.22
C ASP A 41 -3.81 13.01 5.92
N GLY A 42 -4.23 11.99 5.18
CA GLY A 42 -4.86 10.76 5.68
C GLY A 42 -3.89 9.62 6.05
N ALA A 43 -2.57 9.84 5.99
CA ALA A 43 -1.59 8.78 6.26
C ALA A 43 -1.69 8.18 7.68
N GLY A 44 -1.91 9.02 8.70
CA GLY A 44 -2.08 8.56 10.09
C GLY A 44 -3.35 7.74 10.30
N GLU A 45 -4.48 8.21 9.79
CA GLU A 45 -5.75 7.48 9.82
C GLU A 45 -5.69 6.15 9.07
N PHE A 46 -5.03 6.13 7.91
CA PHE A 46 -4.84 4.89 7.15
C PHE A 46 -3.96 3.89 7.91
N ALA A 47 -2.87 4.37 8.52
CA ALA A 47 -2.03 3.51 9.36
C ALA A 47 -2.82 2.94 10.56
N TYR A 48 -3.70 3.74 11.17
CA TYR A 48 -4.54 3.29 12.28
C TYR A 48 -5.59 2.25 11.86
N ARG A 49 -6.30 2.49 10.75
CA ARG A 49 -7.43 1.64 10.32
C ARG A 49 -7.01 0.42 9.50
N VAL A 50 -5.98 0.57 8.66
CA VAL A 50 -5.53 -0.48 7.73
C VAL A 50 -4.25 -1.15 8.24
N GLY A 51 -3.33 -0.39 8.83
CA GLY A 51 -2.10 -0.94 9.40
C GLY A 51 -1.12 -1.45 8.35
N MET A 52 -1.05 -0.82 7.18
CA MET A 52 -0.14 -1.20 6.10
C MET A 52 0.51 0.03 5.45
N PRO A 53 1.78 -0.02 5.02
CA PRO A 53 2.36 0.95 4.11
C PRO A 53 1.52 1.07 2.83
N GLY A 54 1.17 2.28 2.42
CA GLY A 54 0.36 2.47 1.24
C GLY A 54 0.71 3.71 0.42
N LYS A 55 0.20 3.79 -0.81
CA LYS A 55 0.21 5.02 -1.62
C LYS A 55 -1.13 5.19 -2.28
N SER A 56 -1.74 6.36 -2.13
CA SER A 56 -2.94 6.75 -2.87
C SER A 56 -2.63 7.64 -4.08
N GLY A 57 -3.61 7.79 -4.98
CA GLY A 57 -3.61 8.83 -5.99
C GLY A 57 -5.04 9.25 -6.34
N VAL A 58 -5.21 10.52 -6.73
CA VAL A 58 -6.52 11.14 -7.01
C VAL A 58 -7.31 10.48 -8.16
N GLY A 59 -6.69 9.57 -8.92
CA GLY A 59 -7.41 8.68 -9.83
C GLY A 59 -8.21 7.58 -9.12
N GLY A 60 -8.23 7.54 -7.79
CA GLY A 60 -8.96 6.57 -6.97
C GLY A 60 -8.20 5.28 -6.66
N GLY A 61 -6.93 5.18 -7.04
CA GLY A 61 -6.10 4.01 -6.79
C GLY A 61 -5.39 4.07 -5.45
N ILE A 62 -5.34 2.95 -4.73
CA ILE A 62 -4.50 2.78 -3.53
C ILE A 62 -3.72 1.47 -3.66
N ILE A 63 -2.41 1.52 -3.40
CA ILE A 63 -1.61 0.32 -3.13
C ILE A 63 -1.40 0.20 -1.63
N ALA A 64 -1.41 -1.04 -1.12
CA ALA A 64 -1.05 -1.40 0.24
C ALA A 64 -0.06 -2.56 0.21
N VAL A 65 0.89 -2.59 1.14
CA VAL A 65 2.00 -3.56 1.13
C VAL A 65 2.01 -4.33 2.45
N VAL A 66 2.06 -5.66 2.35
CA VAL A 66 2.41 -6.55 3.47
C VAL A 66 3.82 -7.09 3.19
N PRO A 67 4.87 -6.51 3.81
CA PRO A 67 6.25 -6.90 3.57
C PRO A 67 6.48 -8.39 3.79
N GLY A 68 7.12 -9.05 2.82
CA GLY A 68 7.37 -10.49 2.84
C GLY A 68 6.21 -11.36 2.34
N GLU A 69 5.02 -10.79 2.13
CA GLU A 69 3.84 -11.57 1.79
C GLU A 69 3.19 -11.13 0.47
N MET A 70 2.71 -9.89 0.38
CA MET A 70 1.93 -9.47 -0.77
C MET A 70 1.84 -7.96 -0.97
N THR A 71 1.40 -7.58 -2.17
CA THR A 71 0.99 -6.22 -2.50
C THR A 71 -0.45 -6.24 -2.97
N ILE A 72 -1.26 -5.37 -2.38
CA ILE A 72 -2.68 -5.22 -2.67
C ILE A 72 -2.87 -3.93 -3.46
N ALA A 73 -3.79 -3.94 -4.41
CA ALA A 73 -4.23 -2.72 -5.08
C ALA A 73 -5.75 -2.68 -5.12
N VAL A 74 -6.32 -1.54 -4.76
CA VAL A 74 -7.75 -1.23 -4.85
C VAL A 74 -7.92 -0.01 -5.74
N TRP A 75 -9.10 0.10 -6.34
CA TRP A 75 -9.46 1.26 -7.15
C TRP A 75 -10.96 1.54 -7.03
N SER A 76 -11.29 2.77 -6.68
CA SER A 76 -12.64 3.34 -6.82
C SER A 76 -12.53 4.86 -6.96
N PRO A 77 -13.20 5.48 -7.94
CA PRO A 77 -12.97 6.88 -8.30
C PRO A 77 -13.48 7.89 -7.27
N GLU A 78 -14.46 7.54 -6.43
CA GLU A 78 -14.97 8.44 -5.40
C GLU A 78 -13.95 8.65 -4.28
N LEU A 79 -13.65 9.91 -3.97
CA LEU A 79 -12.63 10.31 -2.99
C LEU A 79 -13.24 10.91 -1.73
N ASP A 80 -12.55 10.71 -0.60
CA ASP A 80 -12.81 11.44 0.64
C ASP A 80 -12.24 12.88 0.60
N ALA A 81 -12.43 13.61 1.69
CA ALA A 81 -11.95 14.99 1.82
C ALA A 81 -10.41 15.13 1.76
N SER A 82 -9.66 14.05 1.99
CA SER A 82 -8.20 14.00 1.91
C SER A 82 -7.70 13.53 0.54
N GLY A 83 -8.60 13.26 -0.41
CA GLY A 83 -8.26 12.82 -1.77
C GLY A 83 -7.95 11.33 -1.89
N ASN A 84 -8.31 10.52 -0.89
CA ASN A 84 -8.13 9.08 -0.90
C ASN A 84 -9.42 8.37 -1.32
N SER A 85 -9.31 7.22 -1.99
CA SER A 85 -10.48 6.45 -2.43
C SER A 85 -11.33 6.00 -1.23
N LEU A 86 -12.60 6.40 -1.18
CA LEU A 86 -13.49 6.10 -0.06
C LEU A 86 -13.76 4.59 0.05
N ALA A 87 -14.29 4.00 -1.02
CA ALA A 87 -14.57 2.57 -1.08
C ALA A 87 -13.28 1.73 -1.07
N GLY A 88 -12.20 2.22 -1.70
CA GLY A 88 -10.90 1.55 -1.69
C GLY A 88 -10.32 1.44 -0.29
N THR A 89 -10.32 2.53 0.48
CA THR A 89 -9.84 2.54 1.86
C THR A 89 -10.68 1.61 2.74
N LYS A 90 -12.02 1.65 2.62
CA LYS A 90 -12.89 0.74 3.38
C LYS A 90 -12.66 -0.73 3.04
N ALA A 91 -12.43 -1.06 1.77
CA ALA A 91 -12.11 -2.41 1.35
C ALA A 91 -10.79 -2.92 1.96
N LEU A 92 -9.77 -2.05 2.04
CA LEU A 92 -8.48 -2.40 2.65
C LEU A 92 -8.58 -2.61 4.17
N GLU A 93 -9.36 -1.79 4.87
CA GLU A 93 -9.66 -1.98 6.30
C GLU A 93 -10.31 -3.35 6.55
N LEU A 94 -11.41 -3.66 5.83
CA LEU A 94 -12.10 -4.95 5.96
C LEU A 94 -11.21 -6.14 5.60
N LEU A 95 -10.35 -5.97 4.58
CA LEU A 95 -9.40 -7.00 4.21
C LEU A 95 -8.38 -7.25 5.32
N SER A 96 -7.77 -6.18 5.86
CA SER A 96 -6.79 -6.20 6.95
C SER A 96 -7.32 -6.99 8.17
N GLU A 97 -8.55 -6.67 8.59
CA GLU A 97 -9.24 -7.37 9.68
C GLU A 97 -9.45 -8.85 9.36
N ARG A 98 -9.92 -9.16 8.15
CA ARG A 98 -10.24 -10.54 7.73
C ARG A 98 -9.01 -11.44 7.66
N ILE A 99 -7.86 -10.91 7.27
CA ILE A 99 -6.62 -11.69 7.11
C ILE A 99 -5.70 -11.60 8.34
N GLY A 100 -6.04 -10.78 9.34
CA GLY A 100 -5.24 -10.58 10.54
C GLY A 100 -3.86 -9.99 10.26
N ARG A 101 -3.77 -9.03 9.33
CA ARG A 101 -2.51 -8.38 8.96
C ARG A 101 -2.57 -6.88 9.21
N SER A 102 -1.87 -6.45 10.25
CA SER A 102 -1.48 -5.06 10.51
C SER A 102 -0.03 -5.10 10.95
N ILE A 103 0.80 -4.16 10.50
CA ILE A 103 2.23 -4.06 10.85
C ILE A 103 2.53 -2.94 11.83
#